data_AF-A0A4Q3RZA0-F1
#
_entry.id   AF-A0A4Q3RZA0-F1
#
_cell.length_a   1.000
_cell.length_b   1.000
_cell.length_c   1.000
_cell.angle_alpha   90.00
_cell.angle_beta   90.00
_cell.angle_gamma   90.00
#
_symmetry.space_group_name_H-M   'P 1'
#
loop_
_entity.id
_entity.type
_entity.pdbx_description
1 polymer ?
#
loop_
_entity_poly.entity_id
_entity_poly.type
_entity_poly.pdbx_seq_one_letter_code
_entity_poly.pdbx_strand_id
1 'polypeptide(L)'
;MSITLPDQPLRSLERADTVQQCINRMDWSVTPVGDRSLWPQALIAAIDTVLGASYPVFLFWGKEHTFFYNDAAASLFPVAQQPGHLYTQALYAWPDMWYRIQSIVDEVLQGSPTPLLEDLSIPIYRKDTIEEAYWNLNFSGIKESTGTVAGVMVACIESTKKVLLLREALEAKSQLKEVLEGSDLGTWELDPVTMVFNCNQKTKEIFGLSSDQYVDLQVAVDMIEQSD
;
A
#
# COMPACT_ATOMS: atom_id res chain seq x y z
N MET A 1 0.22 23.17 29.61
CA MET A 1 1.19 22.54 30.53
C MET A 1 2.38 22.15 29.68
N SER A 2 3.47 22.92 29.76
CA SER A 2 4.64 22.73 28.88
C SER A 2 5.37 21.46 29.31
N ILE A 3 5.38 20.45 28.43
CA ILE A 3 6.13 19.22 28.64
C ILE A 3 7.50 19.45 28.02
N THR A 4 8.49 19.59 28.90
CA THR A 4 9.91 19.72 28.55
C THR A 4 10.38 18.45 27.84
N LEU A 5 10.93 18.61 26.64
CA LEU A 5 11.62 17.55 25.89
C LEU A 5 12.79 17.01 26.74
N PRO A 6 13.05 15.69 26.78
CA PRO A 6 14.30 15.21 27.33
C PRO A 6 15.45 15.68 26.43
N ASP A 7 16.28 16.56 27.00
CA ASP A 7 17.57 16.97 26.48
C ASP A 7 18.52 15.76 26.52
N GLN A 8 18.75 15.18 25.34
CA GLN A 8 19.92 14.40 24.88
C GLN A 8 19.55 13.04 24.25
N PRO A 9 20.05 12.76 23.03
CA PRO A 9 20.02 11.41 22.48
C PRO A 9 20.92 10.48 23.30
N LEU A 10 20.39 9.34 23.73
CA LEU A 10 21.16 8.23 24.30
C LEU A 10 22.11 7.69 23.22
N ARG A 11 23.36 8.18 23.20
CA ARG A 11 24.54 7.75 22.41
C ARG A 11 24.33 7.48 20.91
N SER A 12 25.06 8.22 20.08
CA SER A 12 25.21 7.96 18.64
C SER A 12 25.72 6.53 18.38
N LEU A 13 24.88 5.68 17.82
CA LEU A 13 25.25 4.34 17.32
C LEU A 13 25.91 4.45 15.93
N GLU A 14 26.92 3.62 15.66
CA GLU A 14 27.67 3.61 14.41
C GLU A 14 26.80 3.14 13.23
N ARG A 15 27.09 3.67 12.04
CA ARG A 15 26.28 3.64 10.79
C ARG A 15 26.02 2.24 10.17
N ALA A 16 26.21 1.14 10.91
CA ALA A 16 26.22 -0.23 10.41
C ALA A 16 25.43 -1.26 11.23
N ASP A 17 24.78 -0.87 12.34
CA ASP A 17 23.97 -1.80 13.12
C ASP A 17 22.59 -2.01 12.48
N THR A 18 22.20 -3.28 12.32
CA THR A 18 20.84 -3.70 11.93
C THR A 18 19.81 -3.28 12.98
N VAL A 19 18.54 -3.15 12.60
CA VAL A 19 17.46 -2.85 13.55
C VAL A 19 17.39 -3.91 14.66
N GLN A 20 17.66 -5.18 14.35
CA GLN A 20 17.75 -6.24 15.35
C GLN A 20 18.84 -5.96 16.40
N GLN A 21 20.03 -5.51 15.98
CA GLN A 21 21.12 -5.14 16.90
C GLN A 21 20.72 -3.95 17.77
N CYS A 22 20.02 -2.96 17.22
CA CYS A 22 19.49 -1.82 17.97
C CYS A 22 18.48 -2.27 19.04
N ILE A 23 17.52 -3.12 18.69
CA ILE A 23 16.55 -3.71 19.63
C ILE A 23 17.28 -4.48 20.75
N ASN A 24 18.37 -5.16 20.43
CA ASN A 24 19.17 -5.93 21.40
C ASN A 24 19.99 -5.09 22.38
N ARG A 25 20.36 -3.87 22.02
CA ARG A 25 21.17 -3.00 22.88
C ARG A 25 20.35 -1.98 23.67
N MET A 26 19.13 -1.71 23.23
CA MET A 26 18.25 -0.74 23.89
C MET A 26 17.83 -1.22 25.29
N ASP A 27 17.85 -0.30 26.26
CA ASP A 27 17.22 -0.52 27.55
C ASP A 27 15.70 -0.34 27.41
N TRP A 28 14.98 -1.46 27.43
CA TRP A 28 13.52 -1.48 27.30
C TRP A 28 12.79 -1.25 28.62
N SER A 29 13.48 -1.32 29.76
CA SER A 29 12.86 -1.14 31.08
C SER A 29 12.27 0.25 31.28
N VAL A 30 12.76 1.24 30.52
CA VAL A 30 12.29 2.63 30.52
C VAL A 30 11.16 2.89 29.51
N THR A 31 10.66 1.85 28.82
CA THR A 31 9.62 1.94 27.80
C THR A 31 8.31 1.30 28.26
N PRO A 32 7.15 1.58 27.61
CA PRO A 32 5.88 0.98 28.00
C PRO A 32 5.83 -0.56 27.93
N VAL A 33 6.61 -1.20 27.05
CA VAL A 33 6.71 -2.67 26.99
C VAL A 33 7.56 -3.27 28.12
N GLY A 34 8.29 -2.44 28.85
CA GLY A 34 9.09 -2.84 30.00
C GLY A 34 10.26 -3.77 29.65
N ASP A 35 10.83 -4.38 30.69
CA ASP A 35 12.00 -5.26 30.59
C ASP A 35 11.74 -6.45 29.66
N ARG A 36 12.72 -6.77 28.80
CA ARG A 36 12.63 -7.87 27.83
C ARG A 36 12.37 -9.23 28.45
N SER A 37 12.84 -9.45 29.69
CA SER A 37 12.59 -10.70 30.43
C SER A 37 11.10 -10.91 30.78
N LEU A 38 10.30 -9.84 30.74
CA LEU A 38 8.86 -9.86 31.04
C LEU A 38 8.00 -9.80 29.78
N TRP A 39 8.59 -9.77 28.58
CA TRP A 39 7.84 -9.67 27.34
C TRP A 39 6.93 -10.88 27.11
N PRO A 40 5.67 -10.67 26.72
CA PRO A 40 4.79 -11.76 26.31
C PRO A 40 5.39 -12.53 25.13
N GLN A 41 5.18 -13.85 25.09
CA GLN A 41 5.62 -14.68 23.95
C GLN A 41 5.05 -14.20 22.62
N ALA A 42 3.84 -13.64 22.62
CA ALA A 42 3.21 -13.06 21.44
C ALA A 42 3.99 -11.85 20.90
N LEU A 43 4.53 -10.99 21.76
CA LEU A 43 5.37 -9.85 21.35
C LEU A 43 6.68 -10.34 20.74
N ILE A 44 7.35 -11.31 21.38
CA ILE A 44 8.61 -11.87 20.89
C ILE A 44 8.41 -12.47 19.49
N ALA A 45 7.40 -13.32 19.32
CA ALA A 45 7.08 -13.93 18.03
C ALA A 45 6.71 -12.89 16.95
N ALA A 46 6.00 -11.83 17.33
CA ALA A 46 5.66 -10.74 16.42
C ALA A 46 6.92 -9.97 15.97
N ILE A 47 7.81 -9.64 16.91
CA ILE A 47 9.10 -8.98 16.59
C ILE A 47 9.93 -9.87 15.66
N ASP A 48 10.03 -11.17 15.94
CA ASP A 48 10.76 -12.11 15.09
C ASP A 48 10.17 -12.17 13.67
N THR A 49 8.84 -12.14 13.56
CA THR A 49 8.14 -12.09 12.27
C THR A 49 8.45 -10.80 11.51
N VAL A 50 8.42 -9.65 12.19
CA VAL A 50 8.76 -8.35 11.61
C VAL A 50 10.19 -8.35 11.10
N LEU A 51 11.15 -8.75 11.94
CA LEU A 51 12.58 -8.75 11.60
C LEU A 51 12.94 -9.78 10.51
N GLY A 52 12.19 -10.88 10.41
CA GLY A 52 12.38 -11.90 9.39
C GLY A 52 11.83 -11.53 8.00
N ALA A 53 10.99 -10.51 7.89
CA ALA A 53 10.40 -10.10 6.62
C ALA A 53 11.41 -9.39 5.71
N SER A 54 11.40 -9.72 4.40
CA SER A 54 12.26 -9.10 3.39
C SER A 54 11.67 -7.83 2.76
N TYR A 55 10.49 -7.42 3.21
CA TYR A 55 9.78 -6.22 2.78
C TYR A 55 9.43 -5.37 4.00
N PRO A 56 9.09 -4.08 3.85
CA PRO A 56 8.81 -3.20 4.98
C PRO A 56 7.65 -3.71 5.84
N VAL A 57 7.92 -3.90 7.13
CA VAL A 57 6.91 -4.27 8.12
C VAL A 57 7.10 -3.41 9.37
N PHE A 58 5.97 -2.95 9.92
CA PHE A 58 5.87 -2.21 11.17
C PHE A 58 5.06 -3.00 12.20
N LEU A 59 5.31 -2.75 13.48
CA LEU A 59 4.54 -3.29 14.59
C LEU A 59 4.29 -2.20 15.63
N PHE A 60 3.03 -2.09 16.05
CA PHE A 60 2.56 -1.22 17.10
C PHE A 60 2.05 -2.09 18.24
N TRP A 61 2.63 -1.95 19.44
CA TRP A 61 2.29 -2.80 20.58
C TRP A 61 1.73 -2.01 21.76
N GLY A 62 0.66 -2.53 22.35
CA GLY A 62 -0.02 -1.91 23.49
C GLY A 62 -0.75 -0.62 23.16
N LYS A 63 -1.35 -0.01 24.19
CA LYS A 63 -2.13 1.24 24.06
C LYS A 63 -1.25 2.47 23.81
N GLU A 64 0.02 2.34 24.16
CA GLU A 64 1.05 3.36 24.01
C GLU A 64 1.72 3.31 22.64
N HIS A 65 1.30 2.38 21.77
CA HIS A 65 1.81 2.19 20.40
C HIS A 65 3.32 2.05 20.35
N THR A 66 3.87 1.19 21.20
CA THR A 66 5.31 0.91 21.18
C THR A 66 5.69 0.39 19.81
N PHE A 67 6.63 1.08 19.17
CA PHE A 67 6.87 0.96 17.74
C PHE A 67 8.10 0.10 17.45
N PHE A 68 7.93 -0.87 16.55
CA PHE A 68 9.00 -1.72 16.03
C PHE A 68 8.91 -1.77 14.50
N TYR A 69 10.04 -1.98 13.85
CA TYR A 69 10.14 -2.10 12.39
C TYR A 69 11.37 -2.94 12.01
N ASN A 70 11.48 -3.33 10.75
CA ASN A 70 12.63 -4.05 10.22
C ASN A 70 13.55 -3.16 9.36
N ASP A 71 14.71 -3.69 8.97
CA ASP A 71 15.69 -2.95 8.15
C ASP A 71 15.12 -2.51 6.79
N ALA A 72 14.21 -3.28 6.20
CA ALA A 72 13.53 -2.90 4.96
C ALA A 72 12.65 -1.65 5.15
N ALA A 73 11.92 -1.58 6.26
CA ALA A 73 11.13 -0.42 6.63
C ALA A 73 12.00 0.77 7.04
N ALA A 74 13.17 0.52 7.64
CA ALA A 74 14.11 1.57 8.02
C ALA A 74 14.33 2.50 6.84
N SER A 75 14.66 1.95 5.66
CA SER A 75 14.92 2.69 4.40
C SER A 75 13.81 3.63 3.90
N LEU A 76 12.60 3.57 4.47
CA LEU A 76 11.49 4.45 4.11
C LEU A 76 11.52 5.79 4.85
N PHE A 77 12.20 5.89 5.98
CA PHE A 77 12.26 7.12 6.76
C PHE A 77 13.17 8.18 6.09
N PRO A 78 12.91 9.48 6.28
CA PRO A 78 13.81 10.55 5.84
C PRO A 78 15.24 10.34 6.39
N VAL A 79 16.28 10.69 5.61
CA VAL A 79 17.70 10.46 5.93
C VAL A 79 18.14 11.06 7.28
N ALA A 80 17.46 12.11 7.76
CA ALA A 80 17.69 12.70 9.09
C ALA A 80 17.23 11.79 10.27
N GLN A 81 16.65 10.62 9.97
CA GLN A 81 16.11 9.63 10.90
C GLN A 81 16.65 8.20 10.64
N GLN A 82 17.70 8.05 9.83
CA GLN A 82 18.33 6.78 9.44
C GLN A 82 19.72 6.59 10.07
N PRO A 83 20.26 5.36 10.11
CA PRO A 83 20.08 4.31 11.11
C PRO A 83 20.88 4.58 12.40
N GLY A 84 20.30 4.25 13.56
CA GLY A 84 20.92 4.43 14.88
C GLY A 84 19.98 4.93 15.98
N HIS A 85 18.75 5.31 15.62
CA HIS A 85 17.70 5.72 16.56
C HIS A 85 16.56 4.72 16.48
N LEU A 86 16.41 3.89 17.51
CA LEU A 86 15.18 3.15 17.70
C LEU A 86 14.14 4.13 18.23
N TYR A 87 13.05 4.32 17.50
CA TYR A 87 11.93 5.11 17.99
C TYR A 87 10.99 4.21 18.76
N THR A 88 10.79 4.49 20.04
CA THR A 88 9.84 3.74 20.87
C THR A 88 8.40 4.10 20.56
N GLN A 89 8.15 5.22 19.88
CA GLN A 89 6.82 5.66 19.47
C GLN A 89 6.81 6.11 18.02
N ALA A 90 5.80 5.65 17.28
CA ALA A 90 5.64 5.92 15.86
C ALA A 90 5.46 7.41 15.53
N LEU A 91 4.82 8.16 16.44
CA LEU A 91 4.64 9.60 16.32
C LEU A 91 5.96 10.35 16.12
N TYR A 92 7.04 9.88 16.73
CA TYR A 92 8.36 10.51 16.59
C TYR A 92 9.13 10.00 15.36
N ALA A 93 8.84 8.78 14.92
CA ALA A 93 9.46 8.19 13.74
C ALA A 93 8.93 8.83 12.46
N TRP A 94 7.61 8.93 12.29
CA TRP A 94 7.00 9.49 11.09
C TRP A 94 5.66 10.17 11.42
N PRO A 95 5.68 11.40 11.98
CA PRO A 95 4.48 12.06 12.48
C PRO A 95 3.36 12.14 11.44
N ASP A 96 3.68 12.59 10.22
CA ASP A 96 2.70 12.79 9.16
C ASP A 96 2.00 11.49 8.76
N MET A 97 2.73 10.38 8.68
CA MET A 97 2.16 9.07 8.42
C MET A 97 1.32 8.59 9.60
N TRP A 98 1.86 8.74 10.82
CA TRP A 98 1.19 8.29 12.02
C TRP A 98 -0.19 8.93 12.19
N TYR A 99 -0.33 10.25 11.98
CA TYR A 99 -1.63 10.92 12.04
C TYR A 99 -2.66 10.39 11.02
N ARG A 100 -2.21 9.79 9.91
CA ARG A 100 -3.12 9.19 8.90
C ARG A 100 -3.60 7.80 9.28
N ILE A 101 -2.78 7.02 10.00
CA ILE A 101 -3.04 5.60 10.26
C ILE A 101 -3.38 5.29 11.72
N GLN A 102 -3.14 6.23 12.65
CA GLN A 102 -3.33 6.00 14.09
C GLN A 102 -4.73 5.48 14.41
N SER A 103 -5.79 6.14 13.89
CA SER A 103 -7.17 5.72 14.19
C SER A 103 -7.45 4.29 13.74
N ILE A 104 -6.83 3.86 12.64
CA ILE A 104 -6.98 2.51 12.11
C ILE A 104 -6.26 1.50 13.01
N VAL A 105 -5.05 1.85 13.47
CA VAL A 105 -4.32 1.02 14.45
C VAL A 105 -5.13 0.90 15.75
N ASP A 106 -5.69 2.00 16.25
CA ASP A 106 -6.53 2.04 17.44
C ASP A 106 -7.78 1.15 17.29
N GLU A 107 -8.45 1.19 16.12
CA GLU A 107 -9.59 0.34 15.82
C GLU A 107 -9.23 -1.16 15.80
N VAL A 108 -8.11 -1.52 15.16
CA VAL A 108 -7.66 -2.92 15.10
C VAL A 108 -7.25 -3.42 16.50
N LEU A 109 -6.60 -2.58 17.33
CA LEU A 109 -6.32 -2.89 18.73
C LEU A 109 -7.60 -3.13 19.55
N GLN A 110 -8.70 -2.45 19.20
CA GLN A 110 -10.01 -2.65 19.82
C GLN A 110 -10.74 -3.90 19.29
N GLY A 111 -10.14 -4.62 18.33
CA GLY A 111 -10.67 -5.87 17.78
C GLY A 111 -11.52 -5.71 16.53
N SER A 112 -11.50 -4.53 15.89
CA SER A 112 -12.13 -4.34 14.58
C SER A 112 -11.48 -5.23 13.51
N PRO A 113 -12.22 -5.54 12.42
CA PRO A 113 -11.66 -6.25 11.28
C PRO A 113 -10.42 -5.55 10.73
N THR A 114 -9.48 -6.34 10.23
CA THR A 114 -8.21 -5.91 9.63
C THR A 114 -8.43 -5.22 8.29
N PRO A 115 -8.25 -3.90 8.17
CA PRO A 115 -8.42 -3.21 6.90
C PRO A 115 -7.22 -3.39 5.97
N LEU A 116 -7.48 -3.26 4.68
CA LEU A 116 -6.49 -3.07 3.63
C LEU A 116 -6.67 -1.67 3.06
N LEU A 117 -5.60 -0.87 3.09
CA LEU A 117 -5.57 0.39 2.35
C LEU A 117 -4.77 0.17 1.08
N GLU A 118 -5.40 0.42 -0.07
CA GLU A 118 -4.81 0.15 -1.38
C GLU A 118 -4.34 1.43 -2.06
N ASP A 119 -3.23 1.31 -2.78
CA ASP A 119 -2.66 2.31 -3.68
C ASP A 119 -2.57 3.71 -3.04
N LEU A 120 -2.18 3.75 -1.75
CA LEU A 120 -1.93 5.00 -1.04
C LEU A 120 -0.70 5.69 -1.63
N SER A 121 -0.90 6.89 -2.17
CA SER A 121 0.21 7.79 -2.53
C SER A 121 0.90 8.27 -1.26
N ILE A 122 2.19 7.98 -1.16
CA ILE A 122 3.07 8.36 -0.06
C ILE A 122 4.35 8.95 -0.68
N PRO A 123 4.71 10.20 -0.36
CA PRO A 123 6.00 10.74 -0.76
C PRO A 123 7.10 9.99 0.01
N ILE A 124 8.03 9.39 -0.73
CA ILE A 124 9.18 8.69 -0.14
C ILE A 124 10.48 9.38 -0.54
N TYR A 125 11.45 9.36 0.37
CA TYR A 125 12.77 9.93 0.14
C TYR A 125 13.71 8.85 -0.39
N ARG A 126 13.98 8.83 -1.70
CA ARG A 126 15.01 7.97 -2.30
C ARG A 126 16.15 8.83 -2.82
N LYS A 127 17.38 8.56 -2.37
CA LYS A 127 18.63 9.16 -2.90
C LYS A 127 18.53 10.68 -3.15
N ASP A 128 18.10 11.43 -2.12
CA ASP A 128 17.95 12.89 -2.13
C ASP A 128 16.84 13.46 -3.04
N THR A 129 15.97 12.60 -3.58
CA THR A 129 14.77 12.99 -4.33
C THR A 129 13.50 12.51 -3.63
N ILE A 130 12.44 13.33 -3.71
CA ILE A 130 11.10 12.92 -3.28
C ILE A 130 10.45 12.26 -4.50
N GLU A 131 10.20 10.97 -4.38
CA GLU A 131 9.45 10.20 -5.36
C GLU A 131 8.03 9.96 -4.84
N GLU A 132 7.04 10.06 -5.73
CA GLU A 132 5.69 9.59 -5.43
C GLU A 132 5.68 8.07 -5.57
N ALA A 133 5.40 7.36 -4.48
CA ALA A 133 5.26 5.91 -4.47
C ALA A 133 3.88 5.51 -3.97
N TYR A 134 3.36 4.43 -4.52
CA TYR A 134 2.06 3.86 -4.15
C TYR A 134 2.28 2.63 -3.29
N TRP A 135 1.54 2.54 -2.20
CA TRP A 135 1.69 1.47 -1.21
C TRP A 135 0.35 0.88 -0.81
N ASN A 136 0.34 -0.45 -0.70
CA ASN A 136 -0.71 -1.20 -0.06
C ASN A 136 -0.31 -1.47 1.40
N LEU A 137 -1.15 -1.06 2.34
CA LEU A 137 -0.94 -1.25 3.78
C LEU A 137 -1.94 -2.28 4.31
N ASN A 138 -1.43 -3.42 4.75
CA ASN A 138 -2.24 -4.49 5.35
C ASN A 138 -2.03 -4.50 6.87
N PHE A 139 -3.10 -4.21 7.61
CA PHE A 139 -3.10 -4.16 9.07
C PHE A 139 -3.55 -5.51 9.63
N SER A 140 -2.78 -6.12 10.52
CA SER A 140 -3.07 -7.43 11.11
C SER A 140 -2.98 -7.38 12.63
N GLY A 141 -4.07 -7.65 13.33
CA GLY A 141 -4.11 -7.72 14.78
C GLY A 141 -3.41 -8.97 15.32
N ILE A 142 -2.47 -8.80 16.24
CA ILE A 142 -1.78 -9.87 16.95
C ILE A 142 -2.48 -10.10 18.28
N LYS A 143 -2.96 -11.33 18.49
CA LYS A 143 -3.70 -11.71 19.69
C LYS A 143 -2.79 -12.35 20.72
N GLU A 144 -3.06 -12.05 21.98
CA GLU A 144 -2.52 -12.80 23.10
C GLU A 144 -3.33 -14.07 23.38
N SER A 145 -2.83 -14.89 24.31
CA SER A 145 -3.50 -16.13 24.75
C SER A 145 -4.91 -15.90 25.30
N THR A 146 -5.21 -14.69 25.78
CA THR A 146 -6.53 -14.24 26.24
C THR A 146 -7.52 -13.96 25.10
N GLY A 147 -7.06 -13.94 23.84
CA GLY A 147 -7.84 -13.58 22.66
C GLY A 147 -7.93 -12.08 22.40
N THR A 148 -7.40 -11.23 23.29
CA THR A 148 -7.33 -9.78 23.09
C THR A 148 -6.23 -9.41 22.10
N VAL A 149 -6.49 -8.44 21.23
CA VAL A 149 -5.47 -7.89 20.33
C VAL A 149 -4.52 -7.03 21.15
N ALA A 150 -3.26 -7.42 21.23
CA ALA A 150 -2.22 -6.73 22.01
C ALA A 150 -1.28 -5.90 21.12
N GLY A 151 -1.26 -6.16 19.82
CA GLY A 151 -0.50 -5.38 18.87
C GLY A 151 -1.09 -5.41 17.47
N VAL A 152 -0.61 -4.53 16.61
CA VAL A 152 -1.00 -4.44 15.20
C VAL A 152 0.26 -4.46 14.36
N MET A 153 0.35 -5.44 13.48
CA MET A 153 1.39 -5.52 12.45
C MET A 153 0.89 -4.85 11.18
N VAL A 154 1.74 -4.07 10.53
CA VAL A 154 1.42 -3.42 9.25
C VAL A 154 2.45 -3.84 8.21
N ALA A 155 2.02 -4.60 7.23
CA ALA A 155 2.83 -5.01 6.09
C ALA A 155 2.63 -4.02 4.93
N CYS A 156 3.72 -3.50 4.38
CA CYS A 156 3.68 -2.54 3.29
C CYS A 156 4.21 -3.17 2.00
N ILE A 157 3.39 -3.13 0.95
CA ILE A 157 3.75 -3.65 -0.37
C ILE A 157 3.70 -2.49 -1.35
N GLU A 158 4.82 -2.24 -2.04
CA GLU A 158 4.87 -1.19 -3.04
C GLU A 158 4.07 -1.62 -4.29
N SER A 159 3.12 -0.78 -4.70
CA SER A 159 2.29 -0.95 -5.89
C SER A 159 2.59 0.07 -6.99
N THR A 160 3.63 0.91 -6.83
CA THR A 160 4.00 1.98 -7.78
C THR A 160 4.04 1.51 -9.22
N LYS A 161 4.79 0.43 -9.52
CA LYS A 161 4.90 -0.10 -10.88
C LYS A 161 3.55 -0.54 -11.44
N LYS A 162 2.70 -1.17 -10.62
CA LYS A 162 1.35 -1.59 -11.02
C LYS A 162 0.49 -0.37 -11.36
N VAL A 163 0.46 0.64 -10.51
CA VAL A 163 -0.32 1.86 -10.70
C VAL A 163 0.12 2.61 -11.95
N LEU A 164 1.43 2.78 -12.16
CA LEU A 164 1.97 3.46 -13.34
C LEU A 164 1.63 2.71 -14.64
N LEU A 165 1.80 1.39 -14.69
CA LEU A 165 1.46 0.60 -15.88
C LEU A 165 -0.04 0.66 -16.20
N LEU A 166 -0.90 0.60 -15.18
CA LEU A 166 -2.34 0.73 -15.37
C LEU A 166 -2.72 2.11 -15.91
N ARG A 167 -2.06 3.16 -15.41
CA ARG A 167 -2.27 4.53 -15.87
C ARG A 167 -1.86 4.70 -17.33
N GLU A 168 -0.66 4.24 -17.70
CA GLU A 168 -0.18 4.27 -19.09
C GLU A 168 -1.12 3.51 -20.04
N ALA A 169 -1.62 2.34 -19.63
CA ALA A 169 -2.56 1.55 -20.43
C ALA A 169 -3.90 2.26 -20.61
N LEU A 170 -4.40 2.95 -19.58
CA LEU A 170 -5.64 3.74 -19.66
C LEU A 170 -5.48 4.96 -20.55
N GLU A 171 -4.36 5.66 -20.46
CA GLU A 171 -4.03 6.82 -21.31
C GLU A 171 -3.93 6.40 -22.79
N ALA A 172 -3.20 5.31 -23.09
CA ALA A 172 -3.12 4.76 -24.45
C ALA A 172 -4.50 4.35 -24.98
N LYS A 173 -5.34 3.72 -24.16
CA LYS A 173 -6.71 3.36 -24.53
C LYS A 173 -7.57 4.59 -24.84
N SER A 174 -7.43 5.68 -24.07
CA SER A 174 -8.15 6.94 -24.32
C SER A 174 -7.73 7.57 -25.64
N GLN A 175 -6.42 7.65 -25.90
CA GLN A 175 -5.89 8.20 -27.15
C GLN A 175 -6.37 7.42 -28.37
N LEU A 176 -6.39 6.08 -28.29
CA LEU A 176 -6.93 5.24 -29.37
C LEU A 176 -8.41 5.52 -29.62
N LYS A 177 -9.23 5.70 -28.57
CA LYS A 177 -10.64 6.06 -28.73
C LYS A 177 -10.82 7.40 -29.43
N GLU A 178 -10.08 8.43 -29.00
CA GLU A 178 -10.15 9.77 -29.59
C GLU A 178 -9.73 9.77 -31.06
N VAL A 179 -8.66 9.05 -31.41
CA VAL A 179 -8.21 8.91 -32.81
C VAL A 179 -9.25 8.18 -33.66
N LEU A 180 -9.88 7.13 -33.14
CA LEU A 180 -10.93 6.39 -33.86
C LEU A 180 -12.20 7.24 -34.06
N GLU A 181 -12.60 8.01 -33.06
CA GLU A 181 -13.74 8.93 -33.17
C GLU A 181 -13.47 10.07 -34.15
N GLY A 182 -12.23 10.57 -34.21
CA GLY A 182 -11.84 11.66 -35.12
C GLY A 182 -11.49 11.23 -36.56
N SER A 183 -11.32 9.94 -36.84
CA SER A 183 -10.78 9.46 -38.14
C SER A 183 -11.84 9.02 -39.16
N ASP A 184 -13.13 9.22 -38.90
CA ASP A 184 -14.24 8.81 -39.77
C ASP A 184 -14.20 7.32 -40.18
N LEU A 185 -13.47 6.51 -39.40
CA LEU A 185 -13.25 5.07 -39.61
C LEU A 185 -14.27 4.25 -38.80
N GLY A 186 -14.88 3.26 -39.45
CA GLY A 186 -15.68 2.23 -38.77
C GLY A 186 -14.79 1.13 -38.21
N THR A 187 -14.83 0.89 -36.89
CA THR A 187 -14.21 -0.28 -36.25
C THR A 187 -15.23 -1.20 -35.63
N TRP A 188 -14.95 -2.50 -35.72
CA TRP A 188 -15.75 -3.56 -35.13
C TRP A 188 -14.85 -4.67 -34.59
N GLU A 189 -15.36 -5.37 -33.59
CA GLU A 189 -14.74 -6.52 -32.94
C GLU A 189 -15.84 -7.55 -32.68
N LEU A 190 -15.57 -8.80 -33.03
CA LEU A 190 -16.45 -9.94 -32.75
C LEU A 190 -15.73 -10.86 -31.77
N ASP A 191 -16.35 -11.10 -30.61
CA ASP A 191 -15.93 -12.18 -29.72
C ASP A 191 -16.48 -13.51 -30.26
N PRO A 192 -15.64 -14.46 -30.70
CA PRO A 192 -16.10 -15.72 -31.29
C PRO A 192 -16.68 -16.70 -30.26
N VAL A 193 -16.47 -16.47 -28.96
CA VAL A 193 -17.00 -17.33 -27.88
C VAL A 193 -18.36 -16.84 -27.43
N THR A 194 -18.48 -15.54 -27.16
CA THR A 194 -19.75 -14.95 -26.69
C THR A 194 -20.66 -14.51 -27.84
N MET A 195 -20.14 -14.49 -29.09
CA MET A 195 -20.79 -13.98 -30.30
C MET A 195 -21.22 -12.52 -30.18
N VAL A 196 -20.59 -11.77 -29.28
CA VAL A 196 -20.86 -10.35 -29.08
C VAL A 196 -20.12 -9.54 -30.14
N PHE A 197 -20.88 -8.77 -30.92
CA PHE A 197 -20.33 -7.81 -31.87
C PHE A 197 -20.30 -6.42 -31.23
N ASN A 198 -19.10 -5.89 -31.03
CA ASN A 198 -18.86 -4.53 -30.56
C ASN A 198 -18.41 -3.68 -31.75
N CYS A 199 -19.01 -2.50 -31.93
CA CYS A 199 -18.59 -1.58 -32.97
C CYS A 199 -18.67 -0.12 -32.51
N ASN A 200 -17.87 0.72 -33.13
CA ASN A 200 -17.91 2.16 -32.87
C ASN A 200 -19.11 2.83 -33.57
N GLN A 201 -19.40 4.08 -33.19
CA GLN A 201 -20.54 4.83 -33.70
C GLN A 201 -20.51 4.97 -35.24
N LYS A 202 -19.34 5.17 -35.82
CA LYS A 202 -19.20 5.29 -37.28
C LYS A 202 -19.59 4.01 -38.03
N THR A 203 -19.24 2.85 -37.48
CA THR A 203 -19.68 1.56 -38.03
C THR A 203 -21.19 1.43 -37.99
N LYS A 204 -21.82 1.82 -36.87
CA LYS A 204 -23.29 1.85 -36.77
C LYS A 204 -23.90 2.75 -37.83
N GLU A 205 -23.34 3.94 -38.05
CA GLU A 205 -23.79 4.86 -39.11
C GLU A 205 -23.64 4.25 -40.52
N ILE A 206 -22.52 3.59 -40.81
CA ILE A 206 -22.28 2.91 -42.10
C ILE A 206 -23.36 1.84 -42.35
N PHE A 207 -23.74 1.08 -41.32
CA PHE A 207 -24.80 0.07 -41.40
C PHE A 207 -26.21 0.64 -41.19
N GLY A 208 -26.38 1.96 -41.01
CA GLY A 208 -27.68 2.60 -40.80
C GLY A 208 -28.36 2.26 -39.46
N LEU A 209 -27.60 1.83 -38.46
CA LEU A 209 -28.06 1.44 -37.13
C LEU A 209 -28.08 2.64 -36.17
N SER A 210 -29.01 2.64 -35.22
CA SER A 210 -29.05 3.69 -34.19
C SER A 210 -27.93 3.51 -33.16
N SER A 211 -27.52 4.60 -32.50
CA SER A 211 -26.43 4.60 -31.51
C SER A 211 -26.63 3.60 -30.37
N ASP A 212 -27.89 3.33 -30.02
CA ASP A 212 -28.28 2.50 -28.88
C ASP A 212 -28.64 1.06 -29.26
N GLN A 213 -28.61 0.72 -30.55
CA GLN A 213 -28.87 -0.65 -30.99
C GLN A 213 -27.66 -1.54 -30.69
N TYR A 214 -27.93 -2.61 -29.95
CA TYR A 214 -27.06 -3.77 -29.88
C TYR A 214 -27.04 -4.44 -31.26
N VAL A 215 -25.86 -4.68 -31.81
CA VAL A 215 -25.73 -5.30 -33.13
C VAL A 215 -25.52 -6.79 -32.90
N ASP A 216 -26.53 -7.59 -33.20
CA ASP A 216 -26.37 -9.03 -33.31
C ASP A 216 -25.56 -9.31 -34.59
N LEU A 217 -24.62 -10.25 -34.53
CA LEU A 217 -23.85 -10.68 -35.70
C LEU A 217 -24.78 -11.07 -36.85
N GLN A 218 -25.94 -11.66 -36.56
CA GLN A 218 -26.91 -12.04 -37.58
C GLN A 218 -27.44 -10.82 -38.35
N VAL A 219 -27.69 -9.69 -37.68
CA VAL A 219 -28.14 -8.44 -38.33
C VAL A 219 -27.07 -7.86 -39.25
N ALA A 220 -25.79 -7.95 -38.85
CA ALA A 220 -24.69 -7.50 -39.69
C ALA A 220 -24.48 -8.41 -40.92
N VAL A 221 -24.62 -9.73 -40.76
CA VAL A 221 -24.52 -10.71 -41.85
C VAL A 221 -25.69 -10.58 -42.83
N ASP A 222 -26.90 -10.34 -42.33
CA ASP A 222 -28.11 -10.19 -43.15
C ASP A 222 -28.08 -8.92 -44.03
N MET A 223 -27.21 -7.94 -43.71
CA MET A 223 -26.98 -6.74 -44.53
C MET A 223 -25.94 -6.91 -45.65
N ILE A 224 -25.20 -8.03 -45.67
CA ILE A 224 -24.32 -8.35 -46.78
C ILE A 224 -25.20 -8.84 -47.93
N GLU A 225 -25.38 -8.03 -48.97
CA GLU A 225 -26.00 -8.52 -50.21
C GLU A 225 -25.24 -9.77 -50.68
N GLN A 226 -25.97 -10.88 -50.86
CA GLN A 226 -25.48 -12.05 -51.59
C GLN A 226 -25.23 -11.61 -53.03
N SER A 227 -24.05 -11.04 -53.29
CA SER A 227 -23.57 -10.74 -54.62
C SER A 227 -22.73 -11.93 -55.08
N ASP A 228 -23.36 -12.69 -55.98
CA ASP A 228 -22.93 -13.81 -56.85
C ASP A 228 -22.54 -15.16 -56.23
#